data_AF-A0A9P4SJY3-F1
#
_entry.id   AF-A0A9P4SJY3-F1
#
_cell.length_a   1.000
_cell.length_b   1.000
_cell.length_c   1.000
_cell.angle_alpha   90.00
_cell.angle_beta   90.00
_cell.angle_gamma   90.00
#
_symmetry.space_group_name_H-M   'P 1'
#
loop_
_entity.id
_entity.type
_entity.pdbx_description
1 polymer ?
#
loop_
_entity_poly.entity_id
_entity_poly.type
_entity_poly.pdbx_seq_one_letter_code
_entity_poly.pdbx_strand_id
1 'polypeptide(L)'
;MRSFTRRAPLLFVLPICLFVAIAVSLWASPIPQRVHQHYLGILPIDHSDKAVSSGPNGAILRDLATNRTLGFQAILALTRKTPWRFDGLNAAANLTGLDILAPDQRGVSEERMLEFINKADFHPGNGSAIAWLSHLDLLEHIIDQNYQTALILEDDVDWDVTIKDQMRKVSEGVRALLPSPPPAEPGNHTFPAPYGMDWDVLWIGNCGENVADAMPTLKQKNATIKAWYDSTVIPHELYKGWAHNSVLQLPKGTRAALKAKGPVCTFAYAVTFEGAKKLHEFGSTAGDQAFDVKLQRLCSGETKKLECVTVIPEVFHEYKPKMPEGTSSSEINVLNRPNKLQAAGEEDEIKMGYTQNIVDSARCKAVYNMTCSENEKKAT
;
A
#
# COMPACT_ATOMS: atom_id res chain seq x y z
N MET A 1 7.62 68.43 -36.77
CA MET A 1 6.18 68.78 -36.77
C MET A 1 5.48 67.97 -37.85
N ARG A 2 4.50 67.13 -37.45
CA ARG A 2 3.38 66.56 -38.26
C ARG A 2 3.75 65.75 -39.51
N SER A 3 3.05 64.71 -39.94
CA SER A 3 2.00 63.86 -39.40
C SER A 3 1.87 62.67 -40.36
N PHE A 4 1.60 61.50 -39.81
CA PHE A 4 1.21 60.28 -40.50
C PHE A 4 -0.18 60.41 -41.14
N THR A 5 -0.37 59.91 -42.38
CA THR A 5 -1.64 59.35 -42.91
C THR A 5 -1.33 58.50 -44.17
N ARG A 6 -1.34 57.17 -44.06
CA ARG A 6 -2.42 56.21 -44.41
C ARG A 6 -2.78 56.09 -45.90
N ARG A 7 -2.52 54.89 -46.46
CA ARG A 7 -3.45 54.16 -47.35
C ARG A 7 -3.45 52.67 -46.97
N ALA A 8 -4.64 52.10 -46.86
CA ALA A 8 -4.92 50.72 -46.45
C ALA A 8 -4.91 49.75 -47.65
N PRO A 9 -4.92 48.44 -47.38
CA PRO A 9 -5.91 47.60 -48.08
C PRO A 9 -6.72 46.71 -47.12
N LEU A 10 -7.99 46.54 -47.51
CA LEU A 10 -8.96 45.58 -47.00
C LEU A 10 -8.43 44.15 -47.07
N LEU A 11 -8.64 43.35 -46.02
CA LEU A 11 -8.79 41.91 -46.14
C LEU A 11 -9.95 41.43 -45.26
N PHE A 12 -10.75 40.58 -45.87
CA PHE A 12 -12.05 40.08 -45.46
C PHE A 12 -12.01 39.23 -44.18
N VAL A 13 -13.04 39.41 -43.36
CA VAL A 13 -13.46 38.50 -42.28
C VAL A 13 -14.67 37.71 -42.80
N LEU A 14 -14.64 36.37 -42.72
CA LEU A 14 -15.80 35.44 -42.63
C LEU A 14 -15.29 33.96 -42.64
N PRO A 15 -16.05 32.96 -42.15
CA PRO A 15 -15.82 32.39 -40.83
C PRO A 15 -15.53 30.87 -40.81
N ILE A 16 -14.95 30.43 -39.70
CA ILE A 16 -14.81 29.03 -39.27
C ILE A 16 -16.21 28.50 -38.93
N CYS A 17 -16.74 27.53 -39.69
CA CYS A 17 -17.80 26.58 -39.30
C CYS A 17 -18.18 25.65 -40.45
N LEU A 18 -17.32 24.67 -40.83
CA LEU A 18 -17.77 23.46 -41.57
C LEU A 18 -16.70 22.35 -41.65
N PHE A 19 -16.26 21.79 -40.52
CA PHE A 19 -15.38 20.59 -40.52
C PHE A 19 -15.72 19.59 -39.41
N VAL A 20 -17.02 19.35 -39.16
CA VAL A 20 -17.50 18.32 -38.20
C VAL A 20 -18.40 17.25 -38.86
N ALA A 21 -18.60 17.23 -40.17
CA ALA A 21 -19.66 16.39 -40.75
C ALA A 21 -19.25 15.51 -41.95
N ILE A 22 -17.98 15.11 -42.12
CA ILE A 22 -17.60 14.10 -43.13
C ILE A 22 -16.43 13.23 -42.61
N ALA A 23 -16.73 12.31 -41.68
CA ALA A 23 -15.92 11.11 -41.41
C ALA A 23 -16.74 9.99 -40.76
N VAL A 24 -18.07 10.00 -40.95
CA VAL A 24 -18.99 8.94 -40.54
C VAL A 24 -19.68 8.42 -41.80
N SER A 25 -18.95 7.62 -42.58
CA SER A 25 -19.52 6.70 -43.58
C SER A 25 -18.39 6.15 -44.45
N LEU A 26 -18.37 4.82 -44.61
CA LEU A 26 -17.50 3.96 -45.42
C LEU A 26 -16.54 3.14 -44.54
N TRP A 27 -16.61 1.82 -44.72
CA TRP A 27 -16.14 0.71 -43.86
C TRP A 27 -17.15 0.19 -42.83
N ALA A 28 -18.40 0.02 -43.27
CA ALA A 28 -19.23 -1.09 -42.83
C ALA A 28 -19.13 -2.21 -43.88
N SER A 29 -18.73 -3.41 -43.47
CA SER A 29 -18.96 -4.65 -44.22
C SER A 29 -19.30 -5.77 -43.23
N PRO A 30 -20.17 -6.72 -43.61
CA PRO A 30 -21.07 -7.41 -42.69
C PRO A 30 -20.43 -8.66 -42.05
N ILE A 31 -20.63 -8.81 -40.75
CA ILE A 31 -20.28 -10.02 -39.99
C ILE A 31 -21.38 -11.08 -40.23
N PRO A 32 -21.05 -12.33 -40.58
CA PRO A 32 -22.05 -13.39 -40.72
C PRO A 32 -22.64 -13.78 -39.36
N GLN A 33 -23.98 -13.79 -39.29
CA GLN A 33 -24.75 -14.40 -38.21
C GLN A 33 -24.67 -15.93 -38.32
N ARG A 34 -24.12 -16.59 -37.28
CA ARG A 34 -24.60 -17.83 -36.64
C ARG A 34 -23.45 -18.52 -35.90
N VAL A 35 -23.45 -18.46 -34.57
CA VAL A 35 -23.47 -19.66 -33.72
C VAL A 35 -24.28 -19.32 -32.46
N HIS A 36 -25.34 -20.07 -32.25
CA HIS A 36 -26.21 -20.05 -31.08
C HIS A 36 -25.47 -20.61 -29.85
N GLN A 37 -25.68 -19.96 -28.70
CA GLN A 37 -26.14 -20.59 -27.45
C GLN A 37 -25.24 -21.68 -26.83
N HIS A 38 -24.47 -21.29 -25.81
CA HIS A 38 -24.30 -21.96 -24.50
C HIS A 38 -22.96 -21.56 -23.87
N TYR A 39 -22.95 -20.51 -23.05
CA TYR A 39 -21.94 -20.32 -21.99
C TYR A 39 -22.60 -19.67 -20.76
N LEU A 40 -23.53 -20.42 -20.16
CA LEU A 40 -23.76 -20.35 -18.72
C LEU A 40 -23.15 -21.63 -18.15
N GLY A 41 -21.91 -21.52 -17.73
CA GLY A 41 -21.15 -22.57 -17.09
C GLY A 41 -20.11 -21.91 -16.21
N ILE A 42 -20.52 -21.57 -14.98
CA ILE A 42 -19.59 -21.34 -13.88
C ILE A 42 -18.85 -22.67 -13.72
N LEU A 43 -17.63 -22.75 -14.25
CA LEU A 43 -16.78 -23.90 -14.00
C LEU A 43 -16.30 -23.80 -12.54
N PRO A 44 -16.42 -24.87 -11.74
CA PRO A 44 -15.94 -24.86 -10.38
C PRO A 44 -14.43 -24.63 -10.39
N ILE A 45 -13.97 -23.67 -9.59
CA ILE A 45 -12.57 -23.64 -9.16
C ILE A 45 -12.36 -24.95 -8.41
N ASP A 46 -11.37 -25.72 -8.86
CA ASP A 46 -10.98 -26.95 -8.20
C ASP A 46 -10.60 -26.63 -6.74
N HIS A 47 -11.49 -27.03 -5.82
CA HIS A 47 -11.27 -26.99 -4.37
C HIS A 47 -10.29 -28.07 -3.90
N SER A 48 -9.60 -28.77 -4.82
CA SER A 48 -8.43 -29.53 -4.43
C SER A 48 -7.33 -28.55 -4.01
N ASP A 49 -7.26 -28.32 -2.70
CA ASP A 49 -6.03 -27.98 -2.00
C ASP A 49 -5.01 -29.09 -2.28
N LYS A 50 -4.48 -29.14 -3.51
CA LYS A 50 -3.13 -29.62 -3.70
C LYS A 50 -2.26 -28.53 -3.13
N ALA A 51 -2.11 -28.58 -1.79
CA ALA A 51 -0.95 -28.03 -1.13
C ALA A 51 0.23 -28.35 -2.05
N VAL A 52 0.81 -27.32 -2.66
CA VAL A 52 2.10 -27.47 -3.30
C VAL A 52 2.95 -28.05 -2.18
N SER A 53 3.30 -29.33 -2.32
CA SER A 53 4.11 -30.06 -1.35
C SER A 53 5.46 -29.37 -1.33
N SER A 54 5.54 -28.28 -0.57
CA SER A 54 6.79 -27.66 -0.22
C SER A 54 7.55 -28.75 0.54
N GLY A 55 8.74 -29.08 0.06
CA GLY A 55 9.62 -29.99 0.80
C GLY A 55 9.78 -29.49 2.24
N PRO A 56 10.30 -30.32 3.16
CA PRO A 56 10.39 -30.00 4.60
C PRO A 56 10.91 -28.57 4.89
N ASN A 57 11.84 -28.07 4.08
CA ASN A 57 12.37 -26.71 4.18
C ASN A 57 11.32 -25.60 3.93
N GLY A 58 10.37 -25.78 3.03
CA GLY A 58 9.33 -24.77 2.78
C GLY A 58 8.24 -24.72 3.86
N ALA A 59 7.96 -25.84 4.52
CA ALA A 59 7.11 -25.87 5.71
C ALA A 59 7.75 -25.11 6.88
N ILE A 60 9.06 -25.29 7.09
CA ILE A 60 9.82 -24.54 8.10
C ILE A 60 9.82 -23.04 7.77
N LEU A 61 10.02 -22.67 6.51
CA LEU A 61 10.09 -21.26 6.10
C LEU A 61 8.80 -20.49 6.33
N ARG A 62 7.63 -21.04 5.99
CA ARG A 62 6.35 -20.33 6.21
C ARG A 62 6.00 -20.19 7.69
N ASP A 63 6.39 -21.13 8.54
CA ASP A 63 6.11 -21.05 9.98
C ASP A 63 6.94 -19.94 10.65
N LEU A 64 8.08 -19.57 10.08
CA LEU A 64 8.86 -18.41 10.52
C LEU A 64 8.10 -17.09 10.33
N ALA A 65 7.17 -17.00 9.38
CA ALA A 65 6.31 -15.82 9.19
C ALA A 65 5.24 -15.64 10.29
N THR A 66 5.15 -16.59 11.23
CA THR A 66 4.11 -16.60 12.28
C THR A 66 4.66 -16.28 13.67
N ASN A 67 5.96 -15.96 13.76
CA ASN A 67 6.60 -15.59 15.01
C ASN A 67 6.15 -14.17 15.48
N ARG A 68 6.74 -13.67 16.56
CA ARG A 68 6.39 -12.36 17.14
C ARG A 68 6.79 -11.16 16.27
N THR A 69 7.65 -11.36 15.27
CA THR A 69 8.09 -10.33 14.32
C THR A 69 7.59 -10.58 12.90
N LEU A 70 6.62 -11.48 12.72
CA LEU A 70 6.09 -11.92 11.43
C LEU A 70 7.19 -12.40 10.46
N GLY A 71 8.30 -12.90 10.99
CA GLY A 71 9.42 -13.39 10.20
C GLY A 71 10.43 -12.34 9.74
N PHE A 72 10.23 -11.06 10.07
CA PHE A 72 11.24 -10.01 9.92
C PHE A 72 12.20 -10.01 11.12
N GLN A 73 13.35 -9.34 11.03
CA GLN A 73 14.22 -9.18 12.20
C GLN A 73 13.65 -8.19 13.22
N ALA A 74 12.96 -7.15 12.75
CA ALA A 74 12.30 -6.17 13.59
C ALA A 74 11.00 -5.67 12.96
N ILE A 75 10.04 -5.29 13.81
CA ILE A 75 8.90 -4.46 13.43
C ILE A 75 9.11 -3.10 14.09
N LEU A 76 9.12 -2.02 13.30
CA LEU A 76 9.37 -0.65 13.74
C LEU A 76 8.10 0.19 13.56
N ALA A 77 7.69 0.92 14.59
CA ALA A 77 6.62 1.89 14.50
C ALA A 77 7.17 3.27 14.12
N LEU A 78 6.61 3.87 13.06
CA LEU A 78 6.71 5.30 12.79
C LEU A 78 5.68 6.01 13.66
N THR A 79 6.13 6.71 14.70
CA THR A 79 5.23 7.24 15.72
C THR A 79 5.78 8.49 16.39
N ARG A 80 4.86 9.42 16.71
CA ARG A 80 5.12 10.53 17.63
C ARG A 80 4.63 10.23 19.06
N LYS A 81 4.20 8.99 19.31
CA LYS A 81 3.63 8.52 20.58
C LYS A 81 2.37 9.27 21.00
N THR A 82 1.59 9.77 20.04
CA THR A 82 0.26 10.32 20.30
C THR A 82 -0.60 9.25 20.97
N PRO A 83 -1.23 9.50 22.14
CA PRO A 83 -1.76 8.46 23.02
C PRO A 83 -2.65 7.43 22.32
N TRP A 84 -3.75 7.85 21.68
CA TRP A 84 -4.67 6.90 21.02
C TRP A 84 -4.04 6.12 19.86
N ARG A 85 -3.05 6.71 19.17
CA ARG A 85 -2.34 6.08 18.06
C ARG A 85 -1.47 4.95 18.61
N PHE A 86 -0.54 5.31 19.48
CA PHE A 86 0.47 4.40 20.00
C PHE A 86 -0.09 3.39 21.00
N ASP A 87 -1.01 3.78 21.88
CA ASP A 87 -1.66 2.87 22.82
C ASP A 87 -2.53 1.86 22.07
N GLY A 88 -3.26 2.31 21.03
CA GLY A 88 -4.04 1.42 20.18
C GLY A 88 -3.17 0.44 19.39
N LEU A 89 -2.02 0.89 18.89
CA LEU A 89 -1.04 0.03 18.21
C LEU A 89 -0.51 -1.05 19.17
N ASN A 90 -0.10 -0.65 20.37
CA ASN A 90 0.40 -1.57 21.39
C ASN A 90 -0.67 -2.54 21.89
N ALA A 91 -1.92 -2.09 22.03
CA ALA A 91 -3.04 -2.95 22.40
C ALA A 91 -3.29 -4.04 21.34
N ALA A 92 -3.32 -3.66 20.05
CA ALA A 92 -3.42 -4.60 18.94
C ALA A 92 -2.25 -5.59 18.92
N ALA A 93 -1.02 -5.09 19.08
CA ALA A 93 0.20 -5.91 19.11
C ALA A 93 0.21 -6.91 20.26
N ASN A 94 -0.21 -6.49 21.46
CA ASN A 94 -0.30 -7.37 22.61
C ASN A 94 -1.37 -8.46 22.39
N LEU A 95 -2.52 -8.12 21.81
CA LEU A 95 -3.59 -9.07 21.50
C LEU A 95 -3.12 -10.16 20.52
N THR A 96 -2.40 -9.79 19.46
CA THR A 96 -1.94 -10.74 18.44
C THR A 96 -0.54 -11.32 18.71
N GLY A 97 0.11 -10.86 19.79
CA GLY A 97 1.44 -11.29 20.21
C GLY A 97 2.53 -10.90 19.23
N LEU A 98 2.53 -9.63 18.81
CA LEU A 98 3.58 -9.01 17.99
C LEU A 98 4.50 -8.14 18.85
N ASP A 99 5.79 -8.15 18.52
CA ASP A 99 6.81 -7.29 19.12
C ASP A 99 7.07 -6.11 18.20
N ILE A 100 6.60 -4.93 18.61
CA ILE A 100 6.81 -3.68 17.88
C ILE A 100 7.78 -2.81 18.68
N LEU A 101 8.83 -2.35 18.01
CA LEU A 101 9.79 -1.40 18.55
C LEU A 101 9.41 0.00 18.08
N ALA A 102 9.48 0.98 18.98
CA ALA A 102 9.38 2.39 18.63
C ALA A 102 10.73 3.05 18.95
N PRO A 103 11.68 3.10 18.00
CA PRO A 103 12.94 3.82 18.16
C PRO A 103 12.71 5.28 18.55
N ASP A 104 13.73 5.90 19.15
CA ASP A 104 13.70 7.33 19.44
C ASP A 104 13.62 8.13 18.14
N GLN A 105 12.48 8.77 17.92
CA GLN A 105 12.19 9.61 16.77
C GLN A 105 12.19 11.06 17.25
N ARG A 106 13.36 11.71 17.16
CA ARG A 106 13.62 13.06 17.69
C ARG A 106 12.76 14.18 17.08
N GLY A 107 11.90 13.84 16.13
CA GLY A 107 11.10 14.76 15.36
C GLY A 107 11.92 15.47 14.28
N VAL A 108 11.22 16.07 13.34
CA VAL A 108 11.81 16.82 12.23
C VAL A 108 11.78 18.30 12.59
N SER A 109 12.95 18.94 12.64
CA SER A 109 13.03 20.38 12.87
C SER A 109 12.43 21.16 11.70
N GLU A 110 11.93 22.37 11.98
CA GLU A 110 11.39 23.25 10.95
C GLU A 110 12.45 23.58 9.88
N GLU A 111 13.68 23.84 10.29
CA GLU A 111 14.82 24.08 9.38
C GLU A 111 15.04 22.89 8.43
N ARG A 112 15.13 21.66 8.95
CA ARG A 112 15.33 20.44 8.14
C ARG A 112 14.17 20.23 7.16
N MET A 113 12.93 20.47 7.62
CA MET A 113 11.75 20.39 6.78
C MET A 113 11.76 21.41 5.64
N LEU A 114 12.07 22.68 5.95
CA LEU A 114 12.15 23.74 4.94
C LEU A 114 13.29 23.50 3.94
N GLU A 115 14.45 23.04 4.40
CA GLU A 115 15.56 22.65 3.51
C GLU A 115 15.17 21.52 2.56
N PHE A 116 14.45 20.52 3.05
CA PHE A 116 13.97 19.41 2.23
C PHE A 116 12.97 19.88 1.18
N ILE A 117 12.00 20.71 1.57
CA ILE A 117 11.01 21.31 0.68
C ILE A 117 11.70 22.15 -0.40
N ASN A 118 12.60 23.07 -0.02
CA ASN A 118 13.24 24.02 -0.93
C ASN A 118 14.21 23.40 -1.96
N LYS A 119 14.60 22.12 -1.78
CA LYS A 119 15.43 21.38 -2.74
C LYS A 119 14.62 20.73 -3.86
N ALA A 120 13.29 20.79 -3.82
CA ALA A 120 12.39 20.12 -4.76
C ALA A 120 11.83 21.10 -5.81
N ASP A 121 11.71 20.68 -7.07
CA ASP A 121 10.90 21.43 -8.04
C ASP A 121 9.40 21.32 -7.73
N PHE A 122 8.99 20.17 -7.17
CA PHE A 122 7.63 19.89 -6.72
C PHE A 122 7.61 19.70 -5.20
N HIS A 123 6.84 20.55 -4.50
CA HIS A 123 6.93 20.70 -3.05
C HIS A 123 5.82 19.92 -2.32
N PRO A 124 6.15 19.00 -1.40
CA PRO A 124 5.17 18.45 -0.46
C PRO A 124 4.71 19.53 0.52
N GLY A 125 3.50 19.38 1.07
CA GLY A 125 3.07 20.19 2.21
C GLY A 125 3.87 19.86 3.48
N ASN A 126 3.87 20.76 4.48
CA ASN A 126 4.68 20.61 5.69
C ASN A 126 4.47 19.27 6.41
N GLY A 127 3.23 18.82 6.56
CA GLY A 127 2.91 17.53 7.17
C GLY A 127 3.46 16.37 6.36
N SER A 128 3.33 16.43 5.03
CA SER A 128 3.87 15.41 4.13
C SER A 128 5.40 15.39 4.15
N ALA A 129 6.06 16.54 4.25
CA ALA A 129 7.51 16.64 4.37
C ALA A 129 8.02 16.06 5.70
N ILE A 130 7.34 16.35 6.82
CA ILE A 130 7.66 15.79 8.13
C ILE A 130 7.50 14.27 8.13
N ALA A 131 6.39 13.75 7.60
CA ALA A 131 6.19 12.31 7.47
C ALA A 131 7.30 11.66 6.63
N TRP A 132 7.62 12.25 5.47
CA TRP A 132 8.68 11.76 4.60
C TRP A 132 10.04 11.69 5.29
N LEU A 133 10.47 12.78 5.92
CA LEU A 133 11.73 12.81 6.64
C LEU A 133 11.74 11.81 7.81
N SER A 134 10.60 11.59 8.46
CA SER A 134 10.48 10.60 9.54
C SER A 134 10.61 9.16 9.02
N HIS A 135 10.11 8.85 7.81
CA HIS A 135 10.37 7.56 7.16
C HIS A 135 11.86 7.39 6.82
N LEU A 136 12.54 8.44 6.34
CA LEU A 136 13.98 8.40 6.07
C LEU A 136 14.79 8.13 7.36
N ASP A 137 14.40 8.73 8.49
CA ASP A 137 15.04 8.49 9.78
C ASP A 137 14.92 7.01 10.23
N LEU A 138 13.77 6.37 9.99
CA LEU A 138 13.63 4.93 10.27
C LEU A 138 14.44 4.06 9.31
N LEU A 139 14.59 4.46 8.04
CA LEU A 139 15.47 3.75 7.10
C LEU A 139 16.94 3.88 7.52
N GLU A 140 17.36 5.06 7.97
CA GLU A 140 18.69 5.28 8.54
C GLU A 140 18.89 4.40 9.79
N HIS A 141 17.91 4.35 10.70
CA HIS A 141 17.95 3.45 11.85
C HIS A 141 18.12 1.97 11.46
N ILE A 142 17.41 1.50 10.43
CA ILE A 142 17.55 0.13 9.90
C ILE A 142 18.97 -0.14 9.42
N ILE A 143 19.57 0.83 8.72
CA ILE A 143 20.94 0.74 8.21
C ILE A 143 21.94 0.73 9.37
N ASP A 144 21.79 1.63 10.33
CA ASP A 144 22.67 1.77 11.49
C ASP A 144 22.63 0.54 12.41
N GLN A 145 21.45 -0.05 12.61
CA GLN A 145 21.29 -1.28 13.39
C GLN A 145 21.63 -2.55 12.58
N ASN A 146 21.95 -2.42 11.29
CA ASN A 146 22.24 -3.52 10.38
C ASN A 146 21.11 -4.57 10.32
N TYR A 147 19.85 -4.12 10.38
CA TYR A 147 18.70 -5.00 10.19
C TYR A 147 18.62 -5.44 8.72
N GLN A 148 18.72 -6.75 8.53
CA GLN A 148 18.67 -7.44 7.25
C GLN A 148 17.27 -7.40 6.64
N THR A 149 16.24 -7.44 7.49
CA THR A 149 14.86 -7.15 7.11
C THR A 149 14.14 -6.46 8.26
N ALA A 150 13.35 -5.43 7.95
CA ALA A 150 12.51 -4.77 8.93
C ALA A 150 11.16 -4.40 8.32
N LEU A 151 10.09 -4.57 9.10
CA LEU A 151 8.75 -4.09 8.78
C LEU A 151 8.53 -2.74 9.44
N ILE A 152 8.15 -1.72 8.68
CA ILE A 152 7.77 -0.40 9.19
C ILE A 152 6.23 -0.30 9.20
N LEU A 153 5.68 0.16 10.32
CA LEU A 153 4.26 0.37 10.55
C LEU A 153 3.97 1.84 10.89
N GLU A 154 2.96 2.45 10.27
CA GLU A 154 2.40 3.73 10.74
C GLU A 154 1.61 3.50 12.04
N ASP A 155 1.59 4.46 12.96
CA ASP A 155 1.04 4.24 14.31
C ASP A 155 -0.49 4.25 14.42
N ASP A 156 -1.20 4.66 13.37
CA ASP A 156 -2.64 4.48 13.20
C ASP A 156 -2.99 3.21 12.42
N VAL A 157 -2.04 2.32 12.12
CA VAL A 157 -2.33 1.06 11.44
C VAL A 157 -3.08 0.06 12.33
N ASP A 158 -3.83 -0.83 11.69
CA ASP A 158 -4.51 -1.97 12.28
C ASP A 158 -4.55 -3.15 11.29
N TRP A 159 -4.89 -4.33 11.81
CA TRP A 159 -4.84 -5.60 11.09
C TRP A 159 -5.86 -6.60 11.66
N ASP A 160 -6.01 -7.73 10.98
CA ASP A 160 -6.91 -8.79 11.43
C ASP A 160 -6.34 -9.56 12.63
N VAL A 161 -7.16 -9.97 13.61
CA VAL A 161 -6.71 -10.79 14.75
C VAL A 161 -5.97 -12.07 14.34
N THR A 162 -6.19 -12.56 13.13
CA THR A 162 -5.50 -13.73 12.53
C THR A 162 -4.22 -13.39 11.75
N ILE A 163 -3.62 -12.21 11.97
CA ILE A 163 -2.46 -11.68 11.23
C ILE A 163 -1.33 -12.70 10.99
N LYS A 164 -1.03 -13.58 11.94
CA LYS A 164 0.01 -14.62 11.79
C LYS A 164 -0.34 -15.64 10.70
N ASP A 165 -1.61 -16.01 10.57
CA ASP A 165 -2.07 -16.91 9.52
C ASP A 165 -2.09 -16.22 8.16
N GLN A 166 -2.49 -14.95 8.12
CA GLN A 166 -2.40 -14.13 6.89
C GLN A 166 -0.95 -14.03 6.43
N MET A 167 -0.02 -13.69 7.33
CA MET A 167 1.39 -13.52 7.00
C MET A 167 2.09 -14.83 6.61
N ARG A 168 1.64 -15.98 7.14
CA ARG A 168 2.06 -17.31 6.65
C ARG A 168 1.75 -17.46 5.16
N LYS A 169 0.51 -17.16 4.74
CA LYS A 169 0.10 -17.27 3.33
C LYS A 169 0.76 -16.21 2.44
N VAL A 170 0.98 -14.99 2.97
CA VAL A 170 1.76 -13.95 2.27
C VAL A 170 3.18 -14.44 2.00
N SER A 171 3.84 -15.09 2.95
CA SER A 171 5.18 -15.67 2.75
C SER A 171 5.21 -16.68 1.59
N GLU A 172 4.21 -17.56 1.53
CA GLU A 172 4.07 -18.51 0.42
C GLU A 172 3.83 -17.80 -0.93
N GLY A 173 2.94 -16.80 -0.95
CA GLY A 173 2.63 -16.01 -2.13
C GLY A 173 3.82 -15.23 -2.69
N VAL A 174 4.59 -14.56 -1.82
CA VAL A 174 5.78 -13.80 -2.19
C VAL A 174 6.87 -14.72 -2.73
N ARG A 175 7.12 -15.87 -2.08
CA ARG A 175 8.11 -16.85 -2.57
C ARG A 175 7.69 -17.52 -3.89
N ALA A 176 6.39 -17.71 -4.11
CA ALA A 176 5.89 -18.21 -5.38
C ALA A 176 6.04 -17.17 -6.51
N LEU A 177 5.99 -15.88 -6.18
CA LEU A 177 6.17 -14.77 -7.13
C LEU A 177 7.65 -14.53 -7.47
N LEU A 178 8.52 -14.57 -6.45
CA LEU A 178 9.96 -14.39 -6.55
C LEU A 178 10.65 -15.65 -6.01
N PRO A 179 10.96 -16.63 -6.88
CA PRO A 179 11.62 -17.87 -6.46
C PRO A 179 13.07 -17.61 -6.04
N SER A 180 13.27 -17.18 -4.79
CA SER A 180 14.60 -17.13 -4.18
C SER A 180 15.05 -18.54 -3.81
N PRO A 181 16.33 -18.92 -4.03
CA PRO A 181 16.85 -20.16 -3.49
C PRO A 181 16.58 -20.19 -1.96
N PRO A 182 16.19 -21.35 -1.41
CA PRO A 182 16.10 -21.48 0.04
C PRO A 182 17.47 -21.12 0.64
N PRO A 183 17.52 -20.56 1.87
CA PRO A 183 18.79 -20.25 2.52
C PRO A 183 19.73 -21.45 2.39
N ALA A 184 20.87 -21.25 1.73
CA ALA A 184 21.80 -22.32 1.41
C ALA A 184 22.42 -22.85 2.70
N GLU A 185 21.90 -23.97 3.20
CA GLU A 185 22.32 -24.64 4.44
C GLU A 185 22.28 -23.72 5.69
N PRO A 186 22.15 -24.27 6.91
CA PRO A 186 22.34 -23.48 8.14
C PRO A 186 23.78 -22.99 8.22
N GLY A 187 24.10 -21.85 7.59
CA GLY A 187 25.45 -21.31 7.58
C GLY A 187 25.67 -20.03 6.77
N ASN A 188 24.89 -19.77 5.71
CA ASN A 188 25.15 -18.61 4.84
C ASN A 188 24.13 -17.46 4.93
N HIS A 189 22.95 -17.70 5.53
CA HIS A 189 22.06 -16.65 6.02
C HIS A 189 21.79 -16.91 7.50
N THR A 190 22.29 -16.06 8.38
CA THR A 190 22.15 -16.17 9.83
C THR A 190 20.76 -15.77 10.36
N PHE A 191 19.80 -15.46 9.48
CA PHE A 191 18.49 -14.92 9.84
C PHE A 191 17.36 -15.50 8.98
N PRO A 192 16.14 -15.68 9.55
CA PRO A 192 14.99 -16.21 8.84
C PRO A 192 14.54 -15.24 7.74
N ALA A 193 14.38 -15.73 6.51
CA ALA A 193 13.90 -14.95 5.36
C ALA A 193 12.63 -15.56 4.75
N PRO A 194 11.50 -15.63 5.49
CA PRO A 194 10.29 -16.31 5.03
C PRO A 194 9.71 -15.73 3.73
N TYR A 195 9.96 -14.47 3.42
CA TYR A 195 9.50 -13.81 2.19
C TYR A 195 10.53 -13.86 1.04
N GLY A 196 11.67 -14.55 1.22
CA GLY A 196 12.82 -14.42 0.32
C GLY A 196 13.54 -13.09 0.50
N MET A 197 14.58 -12.85 -0.30
CA MET A 197 15.41 -11.63 -0.24
C MET A 197 15.53 -10.91 -1.60
N ASP A 198 14.89 -11.42 -2.65
CA ASP A 198 14.96 -10.86 -4.02
C ASP A 198 14.03 -9.64 -4.22
N TRP A 199 13.67 -8.96 -3.13
CA TRP A 199 12.87 -7.75 -3.12
C TRP A 199 13.59 -6.66 -2.30
N ASP A 200 13.41 -5.41 -2.71
CA ASP A 200 13.87 -4.23 -1.97
C ASP A 200 12.78 -3.77 -1.00
N VAL A 201 11.52 -3.77 -1.45
CA VAL A 201 10.34 -3.34 -0.68
C VAL A 201 9.21 -4.38 -0.78
N LEU A 202 8.65 -4.77 0.36
CA LEU A 202 7.46 -5.61 0.45
C LEU A 202 6.32 -4.79 1.09
N TRP A 203 5.37 -4.38 0.26
CA TRP A 203 4.30 -3.45 0.61
C TRP A 203 3.02 -4.21 0.98
N ILE A 204 2.75 -4.33 2.28
CA ILE A 204 1.69 -5.20 2.82
C ILE A 204 0.52 -4.44 3.47
N GLY A 205 0.70 -3.14 3.71
CA GLY A 205 -0.36 -2.19 4.05
C GLY A 205 -0.34 -1.01 3.08
N ASN A 206 -1.36 -0.94 2.25
CA ASN A 206 -1.51 0.03 1.17
C ASN A 206 -3.00 0.38 1.00
N CYS A 207 -3.28 1.48 0.31
CA CYS A 207 -4.65 1.87 -0.02
C CYS A 207 -5.22 1.17 -1.28
N GLY A 208 -4.43 0.32 -1.93
CA GLY A 208 -4.78 -0.29 -3.20
C GLY A 208 -3.59 -0.54 -4.13
N GLU A 209 -3.80 -1.40 -5.13
CA GLU A 209 -2.92 -1.63 -6.27
C GLU A 209 -3.77 -1.95 -7.51
N ASN A 210 -3.28 -1.63 -8.70
CA ASN A 210 -3.85 -2.08 -9.97
C ASN A 210 -3.31 -3.47 -10.35
N VAL A 211 -4.20 -4.46 -10.36
CA VAL A 211 -3.85 -5.83 -10.75
C VAL A 211 -4.01 -6.11 -12.24
N ALA A 212 -4.70 -5.23 -12.98
CA ALA A 212 -5.18 -5.50 -14.34
C ALA A 212 -4.07 -5.94 -15.30
N ASP A 213 -2.91 -5.29 -15.23
CA ASP A 213 -1.76 -5.62 -16.07
C ASP A 213 -1.14 -6.99 -15.74
N ALA A 214 -1.27 -7.43 -14.49
CA ALA A 214 -0.70 -8.70 -14.02
C ALA A 214 -1.67 -9.87 -14.21
N MET A 215 -2.98 -9.63 -14.21
CA MET A 215 -4.03 -10.66 -14.34
C MET A 215 -3.84 -11.62 -15.54
N PRO A 216 -3.44 -11.18 -16.75
CA PRO A 216 -3.18 -12.09 -17.87
C PRO A 216 -2.10 -13.14 -17.58
N THR A 217 -1.22 -12.86 -16.61
CA THR A 217 -0.13 -13.75 -16.22
C THR A 217 -0.49 -14.71 -15.10
N LEU A 218 -1.66 -14.59 -14.46
CA LEU A 218 -2.02 -15.32 -13.23
C LEU A 218 -1.80 -16.84 -13.31
N LYS A 219 -2.10 -17.44 -14.47
CA LYS A 219 -1.95 -18.89 -14.71
C LYS A 219 -0.60 -19.29 -15.30
N GLN A 220 0.29 -18.33 -15.55
CA GLN A 220 1.58 -18.55 -16.18
C GLN A 220 2.62 -19.01 -15.15
N LYS A 221 3.62 -19.78 -15.60
CA LYS A 221 4.72 -20.24 -14.75
C LYS A 221 5.53 -19.07 -14.20
N ASN A 222 5.83 -18.09 -15.05
CA ASN A 222 6.55 -16.84 -14.76
C ASN A 222 5.60 -15.65 -14.49
N ALA A 223 4.51 -15.91 -13.75
CA ALA A 223 3.51 -14.89 -13.45
C ALA A 223 4.09 -13.69 -12.70
N THR A 224 3.57 -12.49 -12.98
CA THR A 224 3.84 -11.26 -12.23
C THR A 224 2.87 -11.04 -11.06
N ILE A 225 1.96 -11.99 -10.86
CA ILE A 225 0.98 -12.07 -9.77
C ILE A 225 0.80 -13.52 -9.34
N LYS A 226 0.65 -13.75 -8.04
CA LYS A 226 0.27 -15.03 -7.43
C LYS A 226 -0.87 -14.79 -6.46
N ALA A 227 -2.00 -15.45 -6.70
CA ALA A 227 -3.18 -15.37 -5.83
C ALA A 227 -3.41 -16.68 -5.07
N TRP A 228 -3.95 -16.58 -3.87
CA TRP A 228 -4.29 -17.70 -3.00
C TRP A 228 -5.61 -17.44 -2.26
N TYR A 229 -6.26 -18.51 -1.82
CA TYR A 229 -7.48 -18.40 -1.02
C TYR A 229 -7.18 -17.88 0.39
N ASP A 230 -7.94 -16.87 0.78
CA ASP A 230 -7.85 -16.23 2.08
C ASP A 230 -9.25 -15.87 2.59
N SER A 231 -9.74 -16.64 3.55
CA SER A 231 -11.06 -16.47 4.16
C SER A 231 -11.21 -15.18 4.96
N THR A 232 -10.11 -14.49 5.25
CA THR A 232 -10.09 -13.23 6.02
C THR A 232 -10.23 -12.00 5.12
N VAL A 233 -10.16 -12.17 3.80
CA VAL A 233 -10.36 -11.08 2.85
C VAL A 233 -11.81 -10.60 2.92
N ILE A 234 -11.99 -9.28 3.00
CA ILE A 234 -13.32 -8.68 2.95
C ILE A 234 -14.05 -9.09 1.65
N PRO A 235 -15.36 -9.41 1.70
CA PRO A 235 -16.14 -9.69 0.51
C PRO A 235 -16.02 -8.56 -0.53
N HIS A 236 -15.96 -8.94 -1.80
CA HIS A 236 -15.79 -8.03 -2.93
C HIS A 236 -16.78 -6.85 -2.92
N GLU A 237 -18.05 -7.14 -2.62
CA GLU A 237 -19.15 -6.18 -2.50
C GLU A 237 -18.97 -5.16 -1.36
N LEU A 238 -18.13 -5.47 -0.37
CA LEU A 238 -17.87 -4.63 0.79
C LEU A 238 -16.51 -3.93 0.71
N TYR A 239 -15.60 -4.37 -0.17
CA TYR A 239 -14.29 -3.72 -0.35
C TYR A 239 -14.48 -2.24 -0.72
N LYS A 240 -13.78 -1.36 0.00
CA LYS A 240 -13.79 0.10 -0.18
C LYS A 240 -12.42 0.59 -0.61
N GLY A 241 -12.37 1.79 -1.20
CA GLY A 241 -11.14 2.41 -1.67
C GLY A 241 -10.99 2.40 -3.19
N TRP A 242 -9.96 3.08 -3.68
CA TRP A 242 -9.78 3.33 -5.11
C TRP A 242 -9.49 2.05 -5.91
N ALA A 243 -8.88 1.04 -5.28
CA ALA A 243 -8.57 -0.24 -5.90
C ALA A 243 -9.77 -1.20 -5.97
N HIS A 244 -10.99 -0.77 -5.64
CA HIS A 244 -12.20 -1.61 -5.71
C HIS A 244 -12.30 -2.37 -7.04
N ASN A 245 -12.27 -1.66 -8.17
CA ASN A 245 -12.34 -2.29 -9.49
C ASN A 245 -11.14 -3.21 -9.81
N SER A 246 -9.99 -2.97 -9.18
CA SER A 246 -8.82 -3.86 -9.29
C SER A 246 -9.06 -5.15 -8.51
N VAL A 247 -9.46 -5.05 -7.24
CA VAL A 247 -9.74 -6.20 -6.37
C VAL A 247 -10.85 -7.08 -6.96
N LEU A 248 -11.88 -6.48 -7.56
CA LEU A 248 -12.96 -7.23 -8.21
C LEU A 248 -12.50 -8.15 -9.35
N GLN A 249 -11.32 -7.91 -9.93
CA GLN A 249 -10.74 -8.77 -10.97
C GLN A 249 -10.09 -10.04 -10.41
N LEU A 250 -9.73 -10.06 -9.12
CA LEU A 250 -9.25 -11.27 -8.46
C LEU A 250 -10.38 -12.29 -8.30
N PRO A 251 -10.09 -13.59 -8.19
CA PRO A 251 -11.09 -14.55 -7.75
C PRO A 251 -11.63 -14.19 -6.36
N LYS A 252 -12.92 -14.41 -6.11
CA LYS A 252 -13.54 -14.10 -4.80
C LYS A 252 -12.84 -14.82 -3.66
N GLY A 253 -12.68 -14.14 -2.52
CA GLY A 253 -12.05 -14.71 -1.33
C GLY A 253 -10.57 -15.03 -1.54
N THR A 254 -9.89 -14.29 -2.43
CA THR A 254 -8.46 -14.43 -2.65
C THR A 254 -7.71 -13.16 -2.34
N ARG A 255 -6.46 -13.35 -1.91
CA ARG A 255 -5.44 -12.32 -1.81
C ARG A 255 -4.35 -12.63 -2.83
N ALA A 256 -3.62 -11.62 -3.27
CA ALA A 256 -2.56 -11.78 -4.24
C ALA A 256 -1.31 -10.99 -3.86
N ALA A 257 -0.15 -11.59 -4.14
CA ALA A 257 1.14 -10.92 -4.18
C ALA A 257 1.49 -10.65 -5.65
N LEU A 258 1.95 -9.44 -5.95
CA LEU A 258 2.34 -9.05 -7.30
C LEU A 258 3.52 -8.10 -7.29
N LYS A 259 4.24 -8.02 -8.43
CA LYS A 259 5.23 -6.97 -8.62
C LYS A 259 4.51 -5.63 -8.61
N ALA A 260 4.91 -4.75 -7.69
CA ALA A 260 4.23 -3.49 -7.47
C ALA A 260 4.35 -2.60 -8.71
N LYS A 261 3.25 -1.96 -9.07
CA LYS A 261 3.17 -0.99 -10.17
C LYS A 261 2.63 0.35 -9.71
N GLY A 262 1.66 0.36 -8.82
CA GLY A 262 1.00 1.57 -8.38
C GLY A 262 0.48 1.55 -6.95
N PRO A 263 1.09 0.86 -5.96
CA PRO A 263 0.61 0.97 -4.60
C PRO A 263 0.84 2.38 -4.06
N VAL A 264 -0.05 2.83 -3.19
CA VAL A 264 0.03 4.11 -2.47
C VAL A 264 -0.38 3.89 -1.02
N CYS A 265 -0.11 4.87 -0.15
CA CYS A 265 -0.17 4.77 1.31
C CYS A 265 0.85 3.78 1.89
N THR A 266 1.52 4.14 2.98
CA THR A 266 2.61 3.35 3.58
C THR A 266 2.26 2.76 4.93
N PHE A 267 0.97 2.45 5.16
CA PHE A 267 0.45 1.89 6.42
C PHE A 267 1.35 0.77 6.97
N ALA A 268 1.82 -0.12 6.08
CA ALA A 268 2.85 -1.09 6.40
C ALA A 268 3.70 -1.45 5.17
N TYR A 269 5.02 -1.32 5.28
CA TYR A 269 5.96 -1.83 4.28
C TYR A 269 7.22 -2.36 4.94
N ALA A 270 7.75 -3.46 4.42
CA ALA A 270 9.04 -3.98 4.83
C ALA A 270 10.11 -3.63 3.82
N VAL A 271 11.35 -3.56 4.30
CA VAL A 271 12.55 -3.38 3.47
C VAL A 271 13.57 -4.47 3.80
N THR A 272 14.34 -4.89 2.79
CA THR A 272 15.63 -5.56 3.03
C THR A 272 16.67 -4.51 3.38
N PHE A 273 17.82 -4.91 3.94
CA PHE A 273 18.92 -3.97 4.23
C PHE A 273 19.36 -3.18 2.99
N GLU A 274 19.54 -3.86 1.85
CA GLU A 274 19.89 -3.19 0.59
C GLU A 274 18.72 -2.35 0.06
N GLY A 275 17.48 -2.80 0.23
CA GLY A 275 16.29 -2.02 -0.06
C GLY A 275 16.22 -0.72 0.75
N ALA A 276 16.58 -0.76 2.05
CA ALA A 276 16.63 0.41 2.92
C ALA A 276 17.66 1.42 2.44
N LYS A 277 18.87 0.97 2.08
CA LYS A 277 19.93 1.84 1.52
C LYS A 277 19.49 2.52 0.23
N LYS A 278 18.94 1.76 -0.72
CA LYS A 278 18.44 2.30 -1.99
C LYS A 278 17.29 3.27 -1.77
N LEU A 279 16.31 2.91 -0.95
CA LEU A 279 15.16 3.76 -0.69
C LEU A 279 15.56 5.03 0.07
N HIS A 280 16.51 4.96 0.99
CA HIS A 280 17.08 6.13 1.64
C HIS A 280 17.79 7.04 0.63
N GLU A 281 18.69 6.49 -0.21
CA GLU A 281 19.42 7.23 -1.24
C GLU A 281 18.47 7.93 -2.23
N PHE A 282 17.58 7.18 -2.87
CA PHE A 282 16.69 7.73 -3.90
C PHE A 282 15.51 8.52 -3.30
N GLY A 283 15.13 8.21 -2.06
CA GLY A 283 14.05 8.89 -1.32
C GLY A 283 14.48 10.19 -0.65
N SER A 284 15.78 10.41 -0.41
CA SER A 284 16.29 11.66 0.18
C SER A 284 16.17 12.88 -0.71
N THR A 285 15.85 12.68 -1.99
CA THR A 285 15.57 13.77 -2.93
C THR A 285 14.08 14.08 -2.94
N ALA A 286 13.73 15.25 -2.40
CA ALA A 286 12.40 15.81 -2.56
C ALA A 286 12.08 16.01 -4.06
N GLY A 287 10.82 15.82 -4.43
CA GLY A 287 10.40 15.89 -5.83
C GLY A 287 9.04 15.24 -6.13
N ASP A 288 8.23 14.99 -5.11
CA ASP A 288 6.89 14.40 -5.21
C ASP A 288 5.98 14.94 -4.09
N GLN A 289 4.69 14.62 -4.16
CA GLN A 289 3.65 15.12 -3.23
C GLN A 289 3.78 14.57 -1.81
N ALA A 290 4.30 13.34 -1.67
CA ALA A 290 4.41 12.60 -0.43
C ALA A 290 5.37 11.41 -0.61
N PHE A 291 5.79 10.82 0.51
CA PHE A 291 6.75 9.70 0.53
C PHE A 291 6.23 8.46 -0.21
N ASP A 292 4.96 8.11 -0.02
CA ASP A 292 4.33 6.97 -0.69
C ASP A 292 4.27 7.15 -2.22
N VAL A 293 4.02 8.36 -2.70
CA VAL A 293 4.06 8.69 -4.15
C VAL A 293 5.48 8.55 -4.71
N LYS A 294 6.50 9.01 -3.97
CA LYS A 294 7.90 8.80 -4.36
C LYS A 294 8.22 7.31 -4.40
N LEU A 295 7.85 6.56 -3.36
CA LEU A 295 8.09 5.14 -3.26
C LEU A 295 7.42 4.38 -4.42
N GLN A 296 6.16 4.71 -4.74
CA GLN A 296 5.44 4.18 -5.90
C GLN A 296 6.26 4.34 -7.20
N ARG A 297 6.79 5.55 -7.45
CA ARG A 297 7.61 5.86 -8.64
C ARG A 297 8.97 5.18 -8.62
N LEU A 298 9.55 4.89 -7.46
CA LEU A 298 10.77 4.11 -7.37
C LEU A 298 10.52 2.62 -7.63
N CYS A 299 9.30 2.13 -7.39
CA CYS A 299 8.88 0.76 -7.66
C CYS A 299 8.47 0.49 -9.12
N SER A 300 8.09 1.53 -9.88
CA SER A 300 7.53 1.37 -11.23
C SER A 300 7.89 2.49 -12.20
N GLY A 301 7.50 2.33 -13.48
CA GLY A 301 7.72 3.35 -14.51
C GLY A 301 9.17 3.51 -14.94
N GLU A 302 9.48 4.66 -15.55
CA GLU A 302 10.82 4.98 -16.10
C GLU A 302 11.88 5.17 -15.00
N THR A 303 11.44 5.51 -13.79
CA THR A 303 12.29 5.76 -12.62
C THR A 303 12.47 4.52 -11.75
N LYS A 304 12.09 3.33 -12.21
CA LYS A 304 12.20 2.10 -11.42
C LYS A 304 13.64 1.91 -10.90
N LYS A 305 13.84 2.06 -9.59
CA LYS A 305 15.09 1.83 -8.86
C LYS A 305 14.99 0.69 -7.84
N LEU A 306 13.77 0.27 -7.51
CA LEU A 306 13.49 -0.72 -6.48
C LEU A 306 12.74 -1.91 -7.07
N GLU A 307 13.10 -3.12 -6.62
CA GLU A 307 12.28 -4.31 -6.82
C GLU A 307 11.23 -4.39 -5.73
N CYS A 308 9.99 -4.08 -6.09
CA CYS A 308 8.90 -4.00 -5.13
C CYS A 308 7.88 -5.12 -5.33
N VAL A 309 7.44 -5.70 -4.23
CA VAL A 309 6.28 -6.61 -4.17
C VAL A 309 5.21 -5.94 -3.35
N THR A 310 3.96 -6.04 -3.78
CA THR A 310 2.80 -5.60 -3.01
C THR A 310 1.83 -6.74 -2.80
N VAL A 311 0.98 -6.62 -1.77
CA VAL A 311 -0.08 -7.56 -1.45
C VAL A 311 -1.43 -6.85 -1.49
N ILE A 312 -2.38 -7.39 -2.25
CA ILE A 312 -3.74 -6.86 -2.39
C ILE A 312 -4.80 -8.00 -2.40
N PRO A 313 -5.95 -7.88 -1.71
CA PRO A 313 -6.27 -6.88 -0.69
C PRO A 313 -5.17 -6.76 0.38
N GLU A 314 -5.11 -5.61 1.03
CA GLU A 314 -4.09 -5.22 2.00
C GLU A 314 -4.24 -5.96 3.34
N VAL A 315 -3.12 -6.29 3.99
CA VAL A 315 -3.11 -7.02 5.28
C VAL A 315 -3.19 -6.06 6.45
N PHE A 316 -2.59 -4.89 6.26
CA PHE A 316 -2.59 -3.79 7.21
C PHE A 316 -3.32 -2.60 6.59
N HIS A 317 -4.15 -1.92 7.38
CA HIS A 317 -4.86 -0.73 6.93
C HIS A 317 -4.93 0.30 8.06
N GLU A 318 -5.03 1.58 7.73
CA GLU A 318 -5.31 2.65 8.69
C GLU A 318 -6.60 2.37 9.48
N TYR A 319 -6.51 2.44 10.81
CA TYR A 319 -7.63 2.57 11.72
C TYR A 319 -8.05 4.04 11.83
N LYS A 320 -9.33 4.28 11.60
CA LYS A 320 -9.94 5.61 11.62
C LYS A 320 -10.84 5.74 12.84
N PRO A 321 -10.39 6.36 13.95
CA PRO A 321 -11.25 6.61 15.09
C PRO A 321 -12.38 7.59 14.74
N LYS A 322 -13.46 7.57 15.54
CA LYS A 322 -14.46 8.63 15.48
C LYS A 322 -13.94 9.84 16.24
N MET A 323 -13.51 10.85 15.49
CA MET A 323 -12.96 12.10 16.00
C MET A 323 -14.05 13.07 16.48
N PRO A 324 -13.76 13.94 17.47
CA PRO A 324 -14.58 15.10 17.80
C PRO A 324 -14.87 15.97 16.56
N GLU A 325 -16.01 16.66 16.57
CA GLU A 325 -16.39 17.55 15.46
C GLU A 325 -15.33 18.63 15.23
N GLY A 326 -14.95 18.84 13.97
CA GLY A 326 -13.92 19.82 13.58
C GLY A 326 -12.47 19.36 13.75
N THR A 327 -12.22 18.17 14.32
CA THR A 327 -10.87 17.62 14.48
C THR A 327 -10.55 16.56 13.43
N SER A 328 -9.25 16.28 13.23
CA SER A 328 -8.78 15.26 12.30
C SER A 328 -7.91 14.23 13.00
N SER A 329 -8.10 12.95 12.66
CA SER A 329 -7.21 11.88 13.11
C SER A 329 -5.83 11.99 12.46
N SER A 330 -5.73 12.56 11.26
CA SER A 330 -4.50 12.61 10.47
C SER A 330 -3.62 13.81 10.81
N GLU A 331 -2.49 13.57 11.48
CA GLU A 331 -1.52 14.61 11.84
C GLU A 331 -0.92 15.30 10.62
N ILE A 332 -0.73 14.54 9.53
CA ILE A 332 -0.26 15.06 8.23
C ILE A 332 -1.24 16.11 7.69
N ASN A 333 -2.54 15.81 7.71
CA ASN A 333 -3.56 16.73 7.18
C ASN A 333 -3.72 17.99 8.04
N VAL A 334 -3.60 17.87 9.36
CA VAL A 334 -3.58 19.03 10.28
C VAL A 334 -2.43 19.97 9.90
N LEU A 335 -1.22 19.44 9.73
CA LEU A 335 -0.03 20.22 9.39
C LEU A 335 -0.06 20.78 7.96
N ASN A 336 -0.66 20.06 7.01
CA ASN A 336 -0.84 20.54 5.64
C ASN A 336 -1.93 21.61 5.52
N ARG A 337 -2.89 21.66 6.46
CA ARG A 337 -4.05 22.56 6.41
C ARG A 337 -4.35 23.19 7.79
N PRO A 338 -3.40 23.89 8.41
CA PRO A 338 -3.52 24.34 9.81
C PRO A 338 -4.67 25.33 10.03
N ASN A 339 -5.10 26.05 8.99
CA ASN A 339 -6.22 26.98 9.05
C ASN A 339 -7.60 26.31 8.84
N LYS A 340 -7.64 25.00 8.55
CA LYS A 340 -8.89 24.26 8.23
C LYS A 340 -9.12 23.05 9.12
N LEU A 341 -8.06 22.46 9.67
CA LEU A 341 -8.12 21.25 10.46
C LEU A 341 -7.34 21.44 11.75
N GLN A 342 -7.85 20.84 12.82
CA GLN A 342 -7.20 20.84 14.13
C GLN A 342 -6.96 19.39 14.57
N ALA A 343 -5.88 19.17 15.30
CA ALA A 343 -5.71 17.91 16.02
C ALA A 343 -6.71 17.86 17.18
N ALA A 344 -7.11 16.65 17.58
CA ALA A 344 -7.81 16.49 18.85
C ALA A 344 -6.87 16.88 20.00
N GLY A 345 -7.41 17.58 20.99
CA GLY A 345 -6.73 17.88 22.25
C GLY A 345 -6.55 16.63 23.11
N GLU A 346 -5.70 16.73 24.14
CA GLU A 346 -5.43 15.60 25.04
C GLU A 346 -6.67 15.16 25.85
N GLU A 347 -7.59 16.08 26.12
CA GLU A 347 -8.84 15.81 26.86
C GLU A 347 -9.99 15.33 25.96
N ASP A 348 -9.82 15.35 24.64
CA ASP A 348 -10.88 14.98 23.72
C ASP A 348 -11.17 13.48 23.77
N GLU A 349 -12.47 13.14 23.91
CA GLU A 349 -12.92 11.75 23.93
C GLU A 349 -12.85 11.13 22.51
N ILE A 350 -11.84 10.31 22.27
CA ILE A 350 -11.69 9.57 21.01
C ILE A 350 -12.51 8.27 21.08
N LYS A 351 -13.54 8.20 20.23
CA LYS A 351 -14.49 7.07 20.22
C LYS A 351 -14.04 5.98 19.27
N MET A 352 -14.53 4.77 19.53
CA MET A 352 -14.35 3.61 18.65
C MET A 352 -14.71 3.99 17.21
N GLY A 353 -13.79 3.67 16.31
CA GLY A 353 -13.89 3.93 14.89
C GLY A 353 -14.06 2.65 14.09
N TYR A 354 -13.32 2.56 12.98
CA TYR A 354 -13.32 1.39 12.10
C TYR A 354 -11.98 1.24 11.40
N THR A 355 -11.71 0.03 10.90
CA THR A 355 -10.59 -0.25 10.00
C THR A 355 -11.16 -0.74 8.69
N GLN A 356 -11.04 0.07 7.64
CA GLN A 356 -11.60 -0.29 6.34
C GLN A 356 -10.94 -1.56 5.82
N ASN A 357 -11.71 -2.43 5.16
CA ASN A 357 -11.26 -3.68 4.52
C ASN A 357 -10.64 -4.75 5.44
N ILE A 358 -10.52 -4.50 6.74
CA ILE A 358 -10.14 -5.49 7.76
C ILE A 358 -11.41 -6.00 8.44
N VAL A 359 -11.62 -7.32 8.43
CA VAL A 359 -12.88 -7.94 8.91
C VAL A 359 -12.91 -8.00 10.44
N ASP A 360 -11.87 -8.58 11.05
CA ASP A 360 -11.76 -8.72 12.50
C ASP A 360 -10.63 -7.85 13.06
N SER A 361 -10.90 -6.55 13.21
CA SER A 361 -9.92 -5.55 13.70
C SER A 361 -9.30 -5.93 15.05
N ALA A 362 -7.97 -6.06 15.08
CA ALA A 362 -7.21 -6.34 16.28
C ALA A 362 -7.24 -5.17 17.27
N ARG A 363 -7.11 -3.94 16.79
CA ARG A 363 -7.17 -2.73 17.63
C ARG A 363 -8.51 -2.61 18.30
N CYS A 364 -9.60 -2.84 17.59
CA CYS A 364 -10.93 -2.74 18.19
C CYS A 364 -11.24 -3.88 19.15
N LYS A 365 -10.76 -5.09 18.84
CA LYS A 365 -10.89 -6.21 19.75
C LYS A 365 -10.10 -5.97 21.03
N ALA A 366 -8.92 -5.37 20.94
CA ALA A 366 -8.06 -5.10 22.08
C ALA A 366 -8.57 -3.94 22.96
N VAL A 367 -8.99 -2.82 22.34
CA VAL A 367 -9.36 -1.60 23.06
C VAL A 367 -10.82 -1.60 23.50
N TYR A 368 -11.73 -2.12 22.67
CA TYR A 368 -13.18 -2.03 22.88
C TYR A 368 -13.88 -3.38 23.02
N ASN A 369 -13.16 -4.50 22.82
CA ASN A 369 -13.73 -5.86 22.76
C ASN A 369 -14.82 -6.02 21.67
N MET A 370 -14.67 -5.32 20.53
CA MET A 370 -15.58 -5.35 19.38
C MET A 370 -14.83 -5.58 18.05
N THR A 371 -15.54 -5.87 16.95
CA THR A 371 -14.94 -6.17 15.64
C THR A 371 -14.79 -4.95 14.71
N CYS A 372 -15.31 -3.78 15.08
CA CYS A 372 -15.22 -2.54 14.29
C CYS A 372 -15.71 -2.64 12.85
N SER A 373 -16.93 -3.13 12.64
CA SER A 373 -17.53 -3.04 11.31
C SER A 373 -18.22 -1.69 11.10
N GLU A 374 -17.90 -0.98 10.01
CA GLU A 374 -18.75 0.13 9.51
C GLU A 374 -20.16 -0.37 9.16
N ASN A 375 -20.32 -1.68 8.96
CA ASN A 375 -21.48 -2.32 8.37
C ASN A 375 -22.67 -2.50 9.31
N GLU A 376 -22.50 -2.28 10.63
CA GLU A 376 -23.62 -2.33 11.58
C GLU A 376 -24.68 -1.24 11.34
N LYS A 377 -24.38 -0.19 10.56
CA LYS A 377 -25.33 0.91 10.29
C LYS A 377 -26.31 0.68 9.13
N LYS A 378 -26.32 -0.49 8.47
CA LYS A 378 -27.31 -0.80 7.40
C LYS A 378 -28.22 -1.99 7.68
N ALA A 379 -28.19 -2.53 8.90
CA ALA A 379 -29.08 -3.60 9.34
C ALA A 379 -30.03 -3.12 10.44
N THR A 380 -30.77 -2.03 10.18
CA THR A 380 -31.98 -1.64 10.93
C THR A 380 -32.98 -1.00 10.00
#